data_AF-A0A968WX35-F1
#
_entry.id   AF-A0A968WX35-F1
#
_cell.length_a   1.000
_cell.length_b   1.000
_cell.length_c   1.000
_cell.angle_alpha   90.00
_cell.angle_beta   90.00
_cell.angle_gamma   90.00
#
_symmetry.space_group_name_H-M   'P 1'
#
loop_
_entity.id
_entity.type
_entity.pdbx_description
1 polymer ?
#
loop_
_entity_poly.entity_id
_entity_poly.type
_entity_poly.pdbx_seq_one_letter_code
_entity_poly.pdbx_strand_id
1 'polypeptide(L)'
;MIPKRWFISLALFIPATNLMILPLLIYYFDQLPLIAWILAVFQLAFGLFILNRVKGKMNFSWPFFVASRLRPKPFSWLGFTGFLCINLFVLVPFVVMYLVSCASVAVSHFTDGFVSLRPEGLVMQVRNYVRDDGKKVQLAPMSHVGEATFYQSLNQSFPDHAVVLMEGVTDQGNLLQSKTGYSRMAKSLGVSEQQHEFKPKGELVAADVDIRMFNQETLDLIDKAMLIHSKGMTAETLSSILKPTPEHLEKLLWEDLLTKRNAHLLEVLHARLPQSQIIIVPWGALHMPEISEKLLGSGFRVESTEDHVAIRFSSLFAPR
;
A
#
# COMPACT_ATOMS: atom_id res chain seq x y z
N MET A 1 16.03 -38.29 -15.56
CA MET A 1 16.17 -37.00 -14.83
C MET A 1 16.24 -35.86 -15.82
N ILE A 2 15.48 -34.77 -15.62
CA ILE A 2 15.52 -33.59 -16.50
C ILE A 2 16.79 -32.78 -16.19
N PRO A 3 17.58 -32.32 -17.19
CA PRO A 3 18.76 -31.49 -16.94
C PRO A 3 18.40 -30.20 -16.19
N LYS A 4 19.20 -29.86 -15.18
CA LYS A 4 19.03 -28.64 -14.35
C LYS A 4 18.85 -27.36 -15.18
N ARG A 5 19.58 -27.22 -16.28
CA ARG A 5 19.48 -26.07 -17.20
C ARG A 5 18.09 -25.84 -17.81
N TRP A 6 17.28 -26.89 -17.94
CA TRP A 6 15.91 -26.79 -18.47
C TRP A 6 14.90 -26.66 -17.35
N PHE A 7 15.09 -27.44 -16.28
CA PHE A 7 14.21 -27.39 -15.11
C PHE A 7 14.25 -26.04 -14.40
N ILE A 8 15.45 -25.48 -14.15
CA ILE A 8 15.60 -24.21 -13.43
C ILE A 8 14.99 -23.06 -14.24
N SER A 9 15.16 -23.02 -15.56
CA SER A 9 14.56 -21.97 -16.39
C SER A 9 13.03 -22.00 -16.36
N LEU A 10 12.41 -23.18 -16.31
CA LEU A 10 10.96 -23.33 -16.15
C LEU A 10 10.51 -22.97 -14.74
N ALA A 11 11.24 -23.42 -13.72
CA ALA A 11 10.92 -23.16 -12.31
C ALA A 11 11.05 -21.67 -11.95
N LEU A 12 12.02 -20.97 -12.54
CA LEU A 12 12.24 -19.53 -12.31
C LEU A 12 11.32 -18.63 -13.13
N PHE A 13 10.66 -19.13 -14.17
CA PHE A 13 9.76 -18.34 -15.00
C PHE A 13 8.66 -17.69 -14.15
N ILE A 14 7.94 -18.49 -13.35
CA ILE A 14 6.84 -18.02 -12.51
C ILE A 14 7.27 -16.91 -11.53
N PRO A 15 8.28 -17.12 -10.66
CA PRO A 15 8.70 -16.06 -9.74
C PRO A 15 9.26 -14.83 -10.46
N ALA A 16 9.98 -15.00 -11.58
CA ALA A 16 10.47 -13.87 -12.36
C ALA A 16 9.34 -13.05 -12.99
N THR A 17 8.33 -13.72 -13.54
CA THR A 17 7.13 -13.08 -14.08
C THR A 17 6.34 -12.37 -12.98
N ASN A 18 6.19 -12.97 -11.81
CA ASN A 18 5.53 -12.32 -10.68
C ASN A 18 6.27 -11.05 -10.23
N LEU A 19 7.60 -11.07 -10.18
CA LEU A 19 8.38 -9.86 -9.90
C LEU A 19 8.17 -8.80 -10.98
N MET A 20 8.22 -9.19 -12.26
CA MET A 20 8.02 -8.28 -13.39
C MET A 20 6.63 -7.63 -13.41
N ILE A 21 5.60 -8.34 -12.92
CA ILE A 21 4.22 -7.83 -12.85
C ILE A 21 4.09 -6.67 -11.86
N LEU A 22 4.83 -6.68 -10.76
CA LEU A 22 4.64 -5.71 -9.66
C LEU A 22 4.58 -4.24 -10.13
N PRO A 23 5.55 -3.70 -10.90
CA PRO A 23 5.48 -2.32 -11.37
C PRO A 23 4.31 -2.08 -12.33
N LEU A 24 3.89 -3.09 -13.12
CA LEU A 24 2.72 -2.96 -13.98
C LEU A 24 1.43 -2.84 -13.16
N LEU A 25 1.32 -3.56 -12.03
CA LEU A 25 0.17 -3.44 -11.14
C LEU A 25 0.07 -2.08 -10.47
N ILE A 26 1.20 -1.40 -10.25
CA ILE A 26 1.18 -0.07 -9.64
C ILE A 26 0.49 0.93 -10.57
N TYR A 27 0.79 0.90 -11.87
CA TYR A 27 0.32 1.91 -12.83
C TYR A 27 -0.88 1.48 -13.68
N TYR A 28 -1.10 0.17 -13.83
CA TYR A 28 -2.04 -0.40 -14.80
C TYR A 28 -2.90 -1.51 -14.17
N PHE A 29 -3.27 -1.35 -12.90
CA PHE A 29 -4.11 -2.31 -12.19
C PHE A 29 -5.41 -2.62 -12.95
N ASP A 30 -6.08 -1.60 -13.50
CA ASP A 30 -7.32 -1.78 -14.28
C ASP A 30 -7.13 -2.61 -15.57
N GLN A 31 -5.90 -2.75 -16.04
CA GLN A 31 -5.55 -3.55 -17.22
C GLN A 31 -5.03 -4.94 -16.85
N LEU A 32 -5.26 -5.38 -15.62
CA LEU A 32 -4.92 -6.72 -15.13
C LEU A 32 -5.27 -7.86 -16.11
N PRO A 33 -6.47 -7.90 -16.73
CA PRO A 33 -6.80 -8.93 -17.71
C PRO A 33 -5.88 -8.91 -18.94
N LEU A 34 -5.55 -7.72 -19.45
CA LEU A 34 -4.66 -7.55 -20.60
C LEU A 34 -3.22 -7.97 -20.25
N ILE A 35 -2.74 -7.56 -19.07
CA ILE A 35 -1.42 -7.96 -18.55
C ILE A 35 -1.35 -9.48 -18.43
N ALA A 36 -2.37 -10.12 -17.84
CA ALA A 36 -2.45 -11.57 -17.71
C ALA A 36 -2.43 -12.27 -19.08
N TRP A 37 -3.17 -11.76 -20.06
CA TRP A 37 -3.17 -12.29 -21.44
C TRP A 37 -1.80 -12.20 -22.11
N ILE A 38 -1.15 -11.04 -22.02
CA ILE A 38 0.19 -10.81 -22.58
C ILE A 38 1.18 -11.81 -21.96
N LEU A 39 1.12 -12.00 -20.65
CA LEU A 39 2.00 -12.93 -19.93
C LEU A 39 1.74 -14.39 -20.28
N ALA A 40 0.48 -14.78 -20.48
CA ALA A 40 0.14 -16.12 -20.95
C ALA A 40 0.72 -16.39 -22.34
N VAL A 41 0.69 -15.41 -23.25
CA VAL A 41 1.32 -15.50 -24.57
C VAL A 41 2.85 -15.64 -24.44
N PHE A 42 3.50 -14.84 -23.59
CA PHE A 42 4.93 -14.97 -23.33
C PHE A 42 5.29 -16.33 -22.69
N GLN A 43 4.48 -16.84 -21.77
CA GLN A 43 4.66 -18.15 -21.17
C GLN A 43 4.59 -19.27 -22.21
N LEU A 44 3.61 -19.20 -23.12
CA LEU A 44 3.48 -20.15 -24.22
C LEU A 44 4.69 -20.06 -25.16
N ALA A 45 5.08 -18.85 -25.57
CA ALA A 45 6.23 -18.61 -26.44
C ALA A 45 7.54 -19.11 -25.80
N PHE A 46 7.73 -18.88 -24.51
CA PHE A 46 8.90 -19.35 -23.75
C PHE A 46 8.93 -20.89 -23.65
N GLY A 47 7.79 -21.51 -23.38
CA GLY A 47 7.65 -22.97 -23.41
C GLY A 47 7.99 -23.57 -24.78
N LEU A 48 7.45 -22.98 -25.86
CA LEU A 48 7.74 -23.38 -27.23
C LEU A 48 9.21 -23.16 -27.60
N PHE A 49 9.83 -22.08 -27.15
CA PHE A 49 11.24 -21.81 -27.33
C PHE A 49 12.11 -22.87 -26.67
N ILE A 50 11.84 -23.22 -25.39
CA ILE A 50 12.55 -24.29 -24.69
C ILE A 50 12.37 -25.62 -25.42
N LEU A 51 11.14 -25.95 -25.83
CA LEU A 51 10.86 -27.16 -26.60
C LEU A 51 11.65 -27.21 -27.90
N ASN A 52 11.70 -26.11 -28.65
CA ASN A 52 12.47 -26.02 -29.89
C ASN A 52 13.98 -26.20 -29.64
N ARG A 53 14.51 -25.62 -28.56
CA ARG A 53 15.94 -25.75 -28.20
C ARG A 53 16.31 -27.16 -27.75
N VAL A 54 15.42 -27.84 -27.03
CA VAL A 54 15.61 -29.24 -26.64
C VAL A 54 15.53 -30.14 -27.87
N LYS A 55 14.56 -29.92 -28.77
CA LYS A 55 14.27 -30.76 -29.92
C LYS A 55 15.23 -30.55 -31.11
N GLY A 56 15.72 -29.32 -31.32
CA GLY A 56 16.62 -28.95 -32.43
C GLY A 56 15.94 -28.65 -33.77
N LYS A 57 14.79 -29.28 -34.08
CA LYS A 57 13.87 -28.96 -35.21
C LYS A 57 12.42 -29.30 -34.85
N MET A 58 11.43 -28.48 -35.22
CA MET A 58 10.00 -28.68 -34.91
C MET A 58 9.29 -29.76 -35.75
N ASN A 59 9.94 -30.88 -36.09
CA ASN A 59 9.29 -31.95 -36.87
C ASN A 59 8.55 -32.94 -35.96
N PHE A 60 7.33 -33.37 -36.29
CA PHE A 60 6.62 -34.42 -35.55
C PHE A 60 7.33 -35.76 -35.75
N SER A 61 8.29 -36.10 -34.88
CA SER A 61 9.07 -37.33 -34.92
C SER A 61 8.96 -38.08 -33.60
N TRP A 62 8.86 -39.41 -33.67
CA TRP A 62 8.90 -40.29 -32.50
C TRP A 62 10.27 -40.97 -32.39
N PRO A 63 10.93 -41.00 -31.21
CA PRO A 63 10.53 -40.35 -29.97
C PRO A 63 10.66 -38.82 -30.07
N PHE A 64 9.78 -38.10 -29.35
CA PHE A 64 9.74 -36.64 -29.34
C PHE A 64 11.05 -35.98 -28.85
N PHE A 65 11.85 -36.72 -28.08
CA PHE A 65 13.12 -36.28 -27.51
C PHE A 65 14.21 -37.33 -27.72
N VAL A 66 15.39 -36.90 -28.16
CA VAL A 66 16.58 -37.76 -28.22
C VAL A 66 17.22 -37.81 -26.83
N ALA A 67 17.29 -39.00 -26.23
CA ALA A 67 17.79 -39.22 -24.86
C ALA A 67 19.21 -38.64 -24.62
N SER A 68 20.05 -38.58 -25.67
CA SER A 68 21.40 -38.00 -25.59
C SER A 68 21.40 -36.52 -25.19
N ARG A 69 20.33 -35.77 -25.48
CA ARG A 69 20.20 -34.33 -25.13
C ARG A 69 19.77 -34.09 -23.68
N LEU A 70 19.27 -35.14 -23.02
CA LEU A 70 18.87 -35.14 -21.61
C LEU A 70 19.98 -35.66 -20.68
N ARG A 71 21.18 -35.94 -21.21
CA ARG A 71 22.30 -36.40 -20.38
C ARG A 71 22.68 -35.32 -19.33
N PRO A 72 22.73 -35.68 -18.04
CA PRO A 72 23.17 -34.76 -17.01
C PRO A 72 24.67 -34.47 -17.18
N LYS A 73 25.08 -33.23 -16.90
CA LYS A 73 26.50 -32.92 -16.71
C LYS A 73 26.95 -33.48 -15.34
N PRO A 74 28.21 -33.89 -15.19
CA PRO A 74 28.74 -34.28 -13.89
C PRO A 74 28.64 -33.13 -12.90
N PHE A 75 28.49 -33.47 -11.61
CA PHE A 75 28.47 -32.50 -10.54
C PHE A 75 29.82 -31.78 -10.44
N SER A 76 29.78 -30.47 -10.20
CA SER A 76 30.95 -29.63 -10.01
C SER A 76 30.78 -28.83 -8.73
N TRP A 77 31.72 -28.99 -7.79
CA TRP A 77 31.77 -28.21 -6.56
C TRP A 77 31.95 -26.72 -6.84
N LEU A 78 32.79 -26.35 -7.81
CA LEU A 78 32.97 -24.96 -8.22
C LEU A 78 31.66 -24.37 -8.77
N GLY A 79 30.92 -25.14 -9.56
CA GLY A 79 29.61 -24.72 -10.07
C GLY A 79 28.57 -24.58 -8.96
N PHE A 80 28.59 -25.46 -7.95
CA PHE A 80 27.71 -25.37 -6.79
C PHE A 80 28.02 -24.15 -5.93
N THR A 81 29.30 -23.94 -5.56
CA THR A 81 29.73 -22.79 -4.76
C THR A 81 29.46 -21.47 -5.50
N GLY A 82 29.80 -21.40 -6.79
CA GLY A 82 29.51 -20.22 -7.60
C GLY A 82 28.01 -19.92 -7.70
N PHE A 83 27.18 -20.95 -7.88
CA PHE A 83 25.72 -20.81 -7.84
C PHE A 83 25.24 -20.29 -6.48
N LEU A 84 25.72 -20.85 -5.37
CA LEU A 84 25.34 -20.42 -4.02
C LEU A 84 25.73 -18.95 -3.77
N CYS A 85 26.96 -18.56 -4.13
CA CYS A 85 27.45 -17.20 -3.97
C CYS A 85 26.62 -16.19 -4.78
N ILE A 86 26.32 -16.50 -6.05
CA ILE A 86 25.50 -15.62 -6.89
C ILE A 86 24.09 -15.47 -6.30
N ASN A 87 23.47 -16.57 -5.85
CA ASN A 87 22.12 -16.48 -5.29
C ASN A 87 22.11 -15.69 -3.97
N LEU A 88 23.05 -15.96 -3.06
CA LEU A 88 23.07 -15.37 -1.73
C LEU A 88 23.52 -13.89 -1.73
N PHE A 89 24.54 -13.54 -2.52
CA PHE A 89 25.15 -12.21 -2.47
C PHE A 89 24.73 -11.29 -3.61
N VAL A 90 24.08 -11.82 -4.66
CA VAL A 90 23.62 -11.00 -5.80
C VAL A 90 22.12 -11.07 -5.93
N LEU A 91 21.56 -12.27 -6.16
CA LEU A 91 20.13 -12.41 -6.47
C LEU A 91 19.24 -11.99 -5.30
N VAL A 92 19.50 -12.51 -4.09
CA VAL A 92 18.68 -12.19 -2.91
C VAL A 92 18.72 -10.69 -2.59
N PRO A 93 19.89 -10.03 -2.46
CA PRO A 93 19.95 -8.59 -2.26
C PRO A 93 19.28 -7.81 -3.39
N PHE A 94 19.47 -8.22 -4.64
CA PHE A 94 18.83 -7.58 -5.79
C PHE A 94 17.30 -7.65 -5.72
N VAL A 95 16.74 -8.83 -5.42
CA VAL A 95 15.29 -9.01 -5.27
C VAL A 95 14.76 -8.19 -4.10
N VAL A 96 15.46 -8.17 -2.96
CA VAL A 96 15.08 -7.35 -1.80
C VAL A 96 15.06 -5.86 -2.16
N MET A 97 16.14 -5.35 -2.77
CA MET A 97 16.21 -3.95 -3.22
C MET A 97 15.11 -3.63 -4.21
N TYR A 98 14.86 -4.50 -5.19
CA TYR A 98 13.79 -4.36 -6.16
C TYR A 98 12.41 -4.26 -5.49
N LEU A 99 12.09 -5.17 -4.56
CA LEU A 99 10.82 -5.16 -3.84
C LEU A 99 10.66 -3.91 -2.97
N VAL A 100 11.72 -3.45 -2.31
CA VAL A 100 11.71 -2.20 -1.55
C VAL A 100 11.47 -1.00 -2.47
N SER A 101 12.12 -0.95 -3.64
CA SER A 101 11.88 0.10 -4.63
C SER A 101 10.45 0.07 -5.16
N CYS A 102 9.90 -1.10 -5.49
CA CYS A 102 8.50 -1.25 -5.90
C CYS A 102 7.55 -0.78 -4.79
N ALA A 103 7.79 -1.16 -3.53
CA ALA A 103 6.98 -0.69 -2.40
C ALA A 103 7.05 0.84 -2.24
N SER A 104 8.25 1.43 -2.36
CA SER A 104 8.43 2.89 -2.31
C SER A 104 7.69 3.61 -3.42
N VAL A 105 7.76 3.09 -4.64
CA VAL A 105 7.04 3.65 -5.80
C VAL A 105 5.54 3.49 -5.62
N ALA A 106 5.07 2.32 -5.18
CA ALA A 106 3.65 2.06 -4.95
C ALA A 106 3.06 3.03 -3.91
N VAL A 107 3.69 3.14 -2.74
CA VAL A 107 3.24 4.04 -1.67
C VAL A 107 3.17 5.48 -2.15
N SER A 108 4.21 5.95 -2.85
CA SER A 108 4.22 7.30 -3.41
C SER A 108 3.18 7.49 -4.50
N HIS A 109 2.93 6.49 -5.35
CA HIS A 109 1.96 6.59 -6.44
C HIS A 109 0.53 6.65 -5.92
N PHE A 110 0.13 5.71 -5.06
CA PHE A 110 -1.23 5.62 -4.53
C PHE A 110 -1.60 6.75 -3.57
N THR A 111 -0.61 7.49 -3.06
CA THR A 111 -0.83 8.64 -2.18
C THR A 111 -0.46 9.96 -2.84
N ASP A 112 -0.24 10.01 -4.17
CA ASP A 112 0.19 11.22 -4.88
C ASP A 112 1.41 11.91 -4.23
N GLY A 113 2.32 11.14 -3.63
CA GLY A 113 3.52 11.63 -2.95
C GLY A 113 3.29 12.21 -1.56
N PHE A 114 2.07 12.15 -1.01
CA PHE A 114 1.81 12.49 0.40
C PHE A 114 2.49 11.52 1.36
N VAL A 115 2.80 10.30 0.92
CA VAL A 115 3.60 9.32 1.67
C VAL A 115 4.78 8.88 0.84
N SER A 116 5.96 8.81 1.46
CA SER A 116 7.14 8.23 0.85
C SER A 116 7.85 7.27 1.79
N LEU A 117 8.34 6.15 1.25
CA LEU A 117 9.25 5.27 1.96
C LEU A 117 10.68 5.72 1.64
N ARG A 118 11.40 6.17 2.66
CA ARG A 118 12.78 6.61 2.54
C ARG A 118 13.68 5.77 3.46
N PRO A 119 15.00 5.73 3.25
CA PRO A 119 15.90 4.97 4.13
C PRO A 119 15.77 5.32 5.62
N GLU A 120 15.42 6.58 5.94
CA GLU A 120 15.17 7.05 7.30
C GLU A 120 13.86 6.50 7.90
N GLY A 121 12.85 6.19 7.08
CA GLY A 121 11.53 5.77 7.57
C GLY A 121 10.35 6.04 6.63
N LEU A 122 9.16 5.94 7.19
CA LEU A 122 7.90 6.35 6.57
C LEU A 122 7.73 7.86 6.76
N VAL A 123 7.73 8.61 5.66
CA VAL A 123 7.65 10.07 5.65
C VAL A 123 6.30 10.52 5.11
N MET A 124 5.67 11.43 5.85
CA MET A 124 4.39 12.06 5.57
C MET A 124 4.64 13.50 5.11
N GLN A 125 4.19 13.86 3.91
CA GLN A 125 4.35 15.20 3.37
C GLN A 125 3.09 16.03 3.58
N VAL A 126 3.15 16.98 4.51
CA VAL A 126 2.13 17.99 4.71
C VAL A 126 2.19 18.99 3.55
N ARG A 127 1.04 19.38 3.00
CA ARG A 127 0.96 20.36 1.91
C ARG A 127 0.09 21.54 2.32
N ASN A 128 0.63 22.74 2.17
CA ASN A 128 -0.09 23.99 2.38
C ASN A 128 -0.61 24.51 1.04
N TYR A 129 -1.91 24.75 0.97
CA TYR A 129 -2.60 25.28 -0.19
C TYR A 129 -3.06 26.70 0.10
N VAL A 130 -2.94 27.58 -0.89
CA VAL A 130 -3.42 28.97 -0.84
C VAL A 130 -4.28 29.27 -2.05
N ARG A 131 -5.29 30.13 -1.86
CA ARG A 131 -6.14 30.66 -2.93
C ARG A 131 -6.02 32.19 -2.97
N ASP A 132 -6.36 32.80 -4.10
CA ASP A 132 -6.17 34.25 -4.33
C ASP A 132 -6.98 35.16 -3.40
N ASP A 133 -8.04 34.63 -2.78
CA ASP A 133 -8.81 35.32 -1.73
C ASP A 133 -8.15 35.24 -0.33
N GLY A 134 -6.91 34.75 -0.25
CA GLY A 134 -6.13 34.63 0.98
C GLY A 134 -6.50 33.42 1.85
N LYS A 135 -7.43 32.57 1.41
CA LYS A 135 -7.81 31.35 2.13
C LYS A 135 -6.69 30.32 2.05
N LYS A 136 -6.47 29.61 3.16
CA LYS A 136 -5.46 28.57 3.30
C LYS A 136 -6.08 27.26 3.73
N VAL A 137 -5.67 26.17 3.08
CA VAL A 137 -6.00 24.80 3.46
C VAL A 137 -4.70 24.03 3.64
N GLN A 138 -4.51 23.40 4.80
CA GLN A 138 -3.39 22.50 5.03
C GLN A 138 -3.89 21.06 4.99
N LEU A 139 -3.34 20.25 4.10
CA LEU A 139 -3.56 18.81 4.07
C LEU A 139 -2.44 18.13 4.85
N ALA A 140 -2.79 17.48 5.95
CA ALA A 140 -1.87 16.78 6.83
C ALA A 140 -2.13 15.27 6.76
N PRO A 141 -1.34 14.48 6.00
CA PRO A 141 -1.53 13.03 5.93
C PRO A 141 -1.26 12.37 7.28
N MET A 142 -2.25 11.63 7.76
CA MET A 142 -2.23 10.94 9.03
C MET A 142 -2.02 9.43 8.84
N SER A 143 -1.30 8.86 9.79
CA SER A 143 -1.29 7.41 10.07
C SER A 143 -1.93 7.18 11.42
N HIS A 144 -2.70 6.10 11.56
CA HIS A 144 -3.27 5.70 12.85
C HIS A 144 -2.21 5.24 13.87
N VAL A 145 -1.01 4.88 13.39
CA VAL A 145 0.12 4.43 14.18
C VAL A 145 1.40 5.17 13.75
N GLY A 146 2.12 5.75 14.70
CA GLY A 146 3.30 6.59 14.43
C GLY A 146 4.06 6.98 15.69
N GLU A 147 5.28 7.49 15.54
CA GLU A 147 6.08 8.00 16.66
C GLU A 147 5.34 9.14 17.38
N ALA A 148 5.39 9.20 18.71
CA ALA A 148 4.75 10.28 19.47
C ALA A 148 5.23 11.67 19.01
N THR A 149 6.53 11.80 18.66
CA THR A 149 7.12 13.04 18.15
C THR A 149 6.51 13.50 16.83
N PHE A 150 6.04 12.58 15.99
CA PHE A 150 5.33 12.91 14.74
C PHE A 150 4.05 13.68 15.07
N TYR A 151 3.17 13.10 15.89
CA TYR A 151 1.91 13.73 16.28
C TYR A 151 2.13 15.04 17.06
N GLN A 152 3.12 15.07 17.95
CA GLN A 152 3.47 16.28 18.70
C GLN A 152 3.96 17.40 17.78
N SER A 153 4.76 17.09 16.75
CA SER A 153 5.21 18.09 15.77
C SER A 153 4.06 18.69 14.96
N LEU A 154 3.09 17.86 14.56
CA LEU A 154 1.88 18.33 13.88
C LEU A 154 1.00 19.19 14.80
N ASN A 155 0.78 18.75 16.05
CA ASN A 155 0.00 19.55 17.01
C ASN A 155 0.62 20.95 17.25
N GLN A 156 1.95 21.06 17.17
CA GLN A 156 2.68 22.31 17.37
C GLN A 156 2.66 23.21 16.14
N SER A 157 2.56 22.66 14.93
CA SER A 157 2.51 23.44 13.69
C SER A 157 1.15 24.07 13.41
N PHE A 158 0.08 23.57 14.05
CA PHE A 158 -1.28 24.04 13.82
C PHE A 158 -1.55 25.35 14.59
N PRO A 159 -2.00 26.43 13.91
CA PRO A 159 -2.37 27.67 14.58
C PRO A 159 -3.61 27.54 15.49
N ASP A 160 -3.61 28.23 16.63
CA ASP A 160 -4.71 28.18 17.61
C ASP A 160 -6.06 28.70 17.08
N HIS A 161 -6.05 29.49 16.00
CA HIS A 161 -7.24 30.07 15.37
C HIS A 161 -7.67 29.32 14.10
N ALA A 162 -7.06 28.17 13.80
CA ALA A 162 -7.45 27.34 12.67
C ALA A 162 -8.72 26.55 12.98
N VAL A 163 -9.47 26.21 11.93
CA VAL A 163 -10.52 25.18 11.97
C VAL A 163 -9.89 23.86 11.57
N VAL A 164 -9.99 22.84 12.41
CA VAL A 164 -9.43 21.51 12.16
C VAL A 164 -10.56 20.53 11.87
N LEU A 165 -10.59 20.02 10.63
CA LEU A 165 -11.60 19.07 10.16
C LEU A 165 -11.16 17.65 10.53
N MET A 166 -11.67 17.17 11.66
CA MET A 166 -11.23 15.93 12.27
C MET A 166 -11.82 14.71 11.56
N GLU A 167 -10.93 13.78 11.19
CA GLU A 167 -11.27 12.41 10.85
C GLU A 167 -11.75 11.66 12.10
N GLY A 168 -12.79 10.84 11.95
CA GLY A 168 -13.36 10.12 13.07
C GLY A 168 -14.74 9.61 12.72
N VAL A 169 -14.78 8.44 12.07
CA VAL A 169 -16.04 7.80 11.72
C VAL A 169 -16.84 7.55 12.99
N THR A 170 -18.06 8.07 13.04
CA THR A 170 -18.94 7.90 14.20
C THR A 170 -19.72 6.59 14.09
N ASP A 171 -19.81 5.86 15.21
CA ASP A 171 -20.65 4.66 15.33
C ASP A 171 -21.81 4.91 16.28
N GLN A 172 -22.74 5.78 15.88
CA GLN A 172 -23.92 6.05 16.70
C GLN A 172 -24.87 4.83 16.77
N GLY A 173 -24.75 3.89 15.84
CA GLY A 173 -25.57 2.68 15.77
C GLY A 173 -25.05 1.49 16.58
N ASN A 174 -23.82 1.55 17.10
CA ASN A 174 -23.08 0.38 17.61
C ASN A 174 -23.07 -0.78 16.60
N LEU A 175 -22.81 -0.48 15.32
CA LEU A 175 -22.83 -1.49 14.26
C LEU A 175 -21.57 -2.35 14.25
N LEU A 176 -20.44 -1.85 14.76
CA LEU A 176 -19.21 -2.63 14.87
C LEU A 176 -19.24 -3.48 16.15
N GLN A 177 -19.10 -4.79 15.97
CA GLN A 177 -19.08 -5.74 17.09
C GLN A 177 -17.73 -5.75 17.80
N SER A 178 -16.67 -5.38 17.09
CA SER A 178 -15.30 -5.38 17.61
C SER A 178 -14.85 -3.97 18.03
N LYS A 179 -14.68 -3.75 19.34
CA LYS A 179 -14.06 -2.52 19.86
C LYS A 179 -12.57 -2.74 20.06
N THR A 180 -11.76 -2.49 19.03
CA THR A 180 -10.31 -2.65 19.17
C THR A 180 -9.54 -1.63 18.35
N GLY A 181 -8.59 -0.94 19.00
CA GLY A 181 -7.65 -0.02 18.37
C GLY A 181 -6.40 -0.71 17.81
N TYR A 182 -5.44 0.10 17.39
CA TYR A 182 -4.16 -0.30 16.81
C TYR A 182 -3.07 -0.63 17.85
N SER A 183 -3.43 -0.72 19.13
CA SER A 183 -2.51 -0.87 20.27
C SER A 183 -1.51 -2.02 20.15
N ARG A 184 -1.93 -3.17 19.61
CA ARG A 184 -1.02 -4.32 19.37
C ARG A 184 0.04 -3.99 18.33
N MET A 185 -0.34 -3.33 17.23
CA MET A 185 0.58 -2.90 16.18
C MET A 185 1.51 -1.81 16.71
N ALA A 186 0.97 -0.80 17.38
CA ALA A 186 1.73 0.27 18.02
C ALA A 186 2.77 -0.30 19.00
N LYS A 187 2.37 -1.23 19.87
CA LYS A 187 3.28 -1.95 20.78
C LYS A 187 4.30 -2.79 20.02
N SER A 188 3.93 -3.49 18.95
CA SER A 188 4.86 -4.31 18.17
C SER A 188 5.91 -3.47 17.45
N LEU A 189 5.57 -2.24 17.05
CA LEU A 189 6.48 -1.32 16.37
C LEU A 189 7.22 -0.40 17.35
N GLY A 190 6.76 -0.28 18.60
CA GLY A 190 7.39 0.58 19.61
C GLY A 190 7.03 2.05 19.41
N VAL A 191 5.81 2.30 18.94
CA VAL A 191 5.28 3.61 18.57
C VAL A 191 3.90 3.83 19.22
N SER A 192 3.27 4.96 18.97
CA SER A 192 2.00 5.37 19.60
C SER A 192 0.82 5.31 18.64
N GLU A 193 -0.38 5.29 19.21
CA GLU A 193 -1.64 5.44 18.46
C GLU A 193 -1.99 6.93 18.31
N GLN A 194 -2.49 7.30 17.14
CA GLN A 194 -2.96 8.66 16.84
C GLN A 194 -3.94 9.18 17.89
N GLN A 195 -4.91 8.35 18.32
CA GLN A 195 -5.97 8.73 19.26
C GLN A 195 -5.43 9.17 20.64
N HIS A 196 -4.20 8.77 21.00
CA HIS A 196 -3.59 9.13 22.28
C HIS A 196 -2.72 10.39 22.20
N GLU A 197 -1.97 10.55 21.11
CA GLU A 197 -0.95 11.61 20.97
C GLU A 197 -1.42 12.82 20.16
N PHE A 198 -2.31 12.62 19.19
CA PHE A 198 -2.78 13.70 18.30
C PHE A 198 -3.89 14.49 18.98
N LYS A 199 -3.56 15.71 19.39
CA LYS A 199 -4.42 16.64 20.13
C LYS A 199 -4.23 18.02 19.51
N PRO A 200 -4.77 18.24 18.30
CA PRO A 200 -4.57 19.48 17.58
C PRO A 200 -5.23 20.64 18.33
N LYS A 201 -4.69 21.84 18.13
CA LYS A 201 -5.24 23.08 18.63
C LYS A 201 -6.20 23.69 17.59
N GLY A 202 -7.10 24.56 18.04
CA GLY A 202 -8.08 25.23 17.18
C GLY A 202 -9.52 24.76 17.39
N GLU A 203 -10.42 25.22 16.52
CA GLU A 203 -11.82 24.77 16.48
C GLU A 203 -11.88 23.38 15.85
N LEU A 204 -12.19 22.36 16.65
CA LEU A 204 -12.34 20.99 16.16
C LEU A 204 -13.74 20.80 15.58
N VAL A 205 -13.82 20.40 14.32
CA VAL A 205 -15.08 20.12 13.61
C VAL A 205 -15.06 18.68 13.12
N ALA A 206 -16.06 17.89 13.50
CA ALA A 206 -16.25 16.56 12.92
C ALA A 206 -16.60 16.70 11.44
N ALA A 207 -15.81 16.08 10.56
CA ALA A 207 -15.98 16.19 9.12
C ALA A 207 -16.09 14.83 8.41
N ASP A 208 -16.25 13.76 9.18
CA ASP A 208 -16.40 12.40 8.69
C ASP A 208 -17.86 11.95 8.68
N VAL A 209 -18.13 10.89 7.94
CA VAL A 209 -19.46 10.27 7.91
C VAL A 209 -19.68 9.39 9.12
N ASP A 210 -20.93 8.97 9.32
CA ASP A 210 -21.28 7.92 10.27
C ASP A 210 -21.24 6.56 9.56
N ILE A 211 -20.76 5.51 10.24
CA ILE A 211 -20.64 4.17 9.63
C ILE A 211 -21.99 3.57 9.20
N ARG A 212 -23.12 4.10 9.67
CA ARG A 212 -24.47 3.73 9.17
C ARG A 212 -24.64 4.01 7.68
N MET A 213 -23.79 4.84 7.08
CA MET A 213 -23.79 5.10 5.63
C MET A 213 -23.04 4.03 4.82
N PHE A 214 -22.33 3.11 5.48
CA PHE A 214 -21.57 2.04 4.84
C PHE A 214 -22.46 0.84 4.53
N ASN A 215 -22.06 0.08 3.52
CA ASN A 215 -22.69 -1.19 3.20
C ASN A 215 -22.35 -2.23 4.28
N GLN A 216 -23.28 -3.16 4.53
CA GLN A 216 -23.07 -4.22 5.53
C GLN A 216 -21.84 -5.07 5.21
N GLU A 217 -21.56 -5.35 3.93
CA GLU A 217 -20.37 -6.11 3.52
C GLU A 217 -19.06 -5.39 3.89
N THR A 218 -19.04 -4.06 3.82
CA THR A 218 -17.91 -3.23 4.27
C THR A 218 -17.75 -3.35 5.78
N LEU A 219 -18.85 -3.21 6.55
CA LEU A 219 -18.83 -3.33 8.01
C LEU A 219 -18.34 -4.71 8.45
N ASP A 220 -18.83 -5.78 7.82
CA ASP A 220 -18.41 -7.15 8.09
C ASP A 220 -16.92 -7.36 7.83
N LEU A 221 -16.35 -6.68 6.83
CA LEU A 221 -14.92 -6.75 6.56
C LEU A 221 -14.11 -5.94 7.56
N ILE A 222 -14.55 -4.74 7.93
CA ILE A 222 -13.92 -3.93 8.97
C ILE A 222 -13.87 -4.72 10.28
N ASP A 223 -14.98 -5.35 10.70
CA ASP A 223 -15.02 -6.17 11.90
C ASP A 223 -14.06 -7.36 11.82
N LYS A 224 -13.95 -8.03 10.67
CA LYS A 224 -12.96 -9.09 10.46
C LYS A 224 -11.53 -8.56 10.56
N ALA A 225 -11.24 -7.41 9.94
CA ALA A 225 -9.92 -6.79 9.98
C ALA A 225 -9.55 -6.41 11.42
N MET A 226 -10.47 -5.80 12.17
CA MET A 226 -10.29 -5.45 13.59
C MET A 226 -10.10 -6.69 14.47
N LEU A 227 -10.84 -7.77 14.20
CA LEU A 227 -10.64 -9.06 14.87
C LEU A 227 -9.24 -9.62 14.63
N ILE A 228 -8.73 -9.56 13.39
CA ILE A 228 -7.37 -9.99 13.05
C ILE A 228 -6.34 -9.10 13.75
N HIS A 229 -6.53 -7.78 13.75
CA HIS A 229 -5.63 -6.85 14.41
C HIS A 229 -5.52 -7.09 15.92
N SER A 230 -6.65 -7.41 16.56
CA SER A 230 -6.70 -7.65 17.99
C SER A 230 -6.18 -9.04 18.37
N LYS A 231 -6.72 -10.11 17.78
CA LYS A 231 -6.38 -11.50 18.14
C LYS A 231 -5.12 -12.02 17.44
N GLY A 232 -4.71 -11.43 16.32
CA GLY A 232 -3.63 -11.92 15.47
C GLY A 232 -4.05 -13.11 14.60
N MET A 233 -3.08 -13.76 13.94
CA MET A 233 -3.34 -14.94 13.10
C MET A 233 -3.61 -16.19 13.94
N THR A 234 -4.88 -16.52 14.11
CA THR A 234 -5.41 -17.75 14.73
C THR A 234 -6.03 -18.67 13.67
N ALA A 235 -6.37 -19.91 14.02
CA ALA A 235 -7.09 -20.81 13.11
C ALA A 235 -8.44 -20.23 12.64
N GLU A 236 -9.15 -19.55 13.55
CA GLU A 236 -10.41 -18.86 13.28
C GLU A 236 -10.22 -17.76 12.23
N THR A 237 -9.28 -16.84 12.46
CA THR A 237 -9.02 -15.72 11.55
C THR A 237 -8.40 -16.17 10.23
N LEU A 238 -7.56 -17.20 10.24
CA LEU A 238 -6.97 -17.77 9.03
C LEU A 238 -8.05 -18.30 8.09
N SER A 239 -9.05 -19.00 8.63
CA SER A 239 -10.18 -19.50 7.84
C SER A 239 -10.99 -18.38 7.19
N SER A 240 -11.07 -17.20 7.82
CA SER A 240 -11.75 -16.04 7.23
C SER A 240 -10.96 -15.41 6.08
N ILE A 241 -9.63 -15.39 6.14
CA ILE A 241 -8.76 -14.82 5.11
C ILE A 241 -8.68 -15.72 3.88
N LEU A 242 -8.79 -17.04 4.07
CA LEU A 242 -8.73 -18.01 2.97
C LEU A 242 -10.01 -18.07 2.12
N LYS A 243 -11.08 -17.37 2.53
CA LYS A 243 -12.31 -17.31 1.74
C LYS A 243 -12.08 -16.44 0.50
N PRO A 244 -12.56 -16.87 -0.68
CA PRO A 244 -12.52 -16.04 -1.87
C PRO A 244 -13.21 -14.69 -1.64
N THR A 245 -12.55 -13.62 -2.04
CA THR A 245 -13.12 -12.27 -2.01
C THR A 245 -14.12 -12.12 -3.17
N PRO A 246 -15.35 -11.62 -2.92
CA PRO A 246 -16.30 -11.29 -3.98
C PRO A 246 -15.72 -10.25 -4.95
N GLU A 247 -16.01 -10.38 -6.25
CA GLU A 247 -15.47 -9.51 -7.31
C GLU A 247 -15.88 -8.03 -7.13
N HIS A 248 -17.02 -7.74 -6.51
CA HIS A 248 -17.53 -6.38 -6.30
C HIS A 248 -17.06 -5.73 -5.00
N LEU A 249 -16.43 -6.48 -4.09
CA LEU A 249 -16.11 -6.00 -2.74
C LEU A 249 -15.13 -4.81 -2.79
N GLU A 250 -14.11 -4.87 -3.64
CA GLU A 250 -13.13 -3.79 -3.79
C GLU A 250 -13.80 -2.43 -4.08
N LYS A 251 -14.77 -2.42 -5.01
CA LYS A 251 -15.51 -1.20 -5.37
C LYS A 251 -16.36 -0.69 -4.20
N LEU A 252 -17.00 -1.58 -3.45
CA LEU A 252 -17.77 -1.20 -2.26
C LEU A 252 -16.86 -0.61 -1.18
N LEU A 253 -15.69 -1.20 -0.94
CA LEU A 253 -14.72 -0.69 0.03
C LEU A 253 -14.19 0.67 -0.40
N TRP A 254 -13.86 0.85 -1.68
CA TRP A 254 -13.40 2.14 -2.20
C TRP A 254 -14.47 3.22 -2.01
N GLU A 255 -15.72 2.89 -2.35
CA GLU A 255 -16.85 3.81 -2.21
C GLU A 255 -17.10 4.22 -0.75
N ASP A 256 -17.16 3.25 0.16
CA ASP A 256 -17.48 3.49 1.56
C ASP A 256 -16.30 4.10 2.34
N LEU A 257 -15.08 3.60 2.13
CA LEU A 257 -13.91 3.99 2.91
C LEU A 257 -13.19 5.23 2.38
N LEU A 258 -13.38 5.60 1.11
CA LEU A 258 -12.75 6.77 0.50
C LEU A 258 -13.78 7.74 -0.07
N THR A 259 -14.53 7.35 -1.11
CA THR A 259 -15.37 8.27 -1.90
C THR A 259 -16.37 9.05 -1.05
N LYS A 260 -17.23 8.36 -0.28
CA LYS A 260 -18.28 9.00 0.53
C LYS A 260 -17.70 9.92 1.61
N ARG A 261 -16.59 9.50 2.21
CA ARG A 261 -15.90 10.24 3.28
C ARG A 261 -15.25 11.51 2.74
N ASN A 262 -14.59 11.41 1.58
CA ASN A 262 -14.00 12.56 0.90
C ASN A 262 -15.07 13.57 0.45
N ALA A 263 -16.17 13.08 -0.11
CA ALA A 263 -17.29 13.93 -0.51
C ALA A 263 -17.83 14.75 0.68
N HIS A 264 -18.12 14.09 1.81
CA HIS A 264 -18.63 14.77 2.99
C HIS A 264 -17.61 15.76 3.59
N LEU A 265 -16.34 15.37 3.68
CA LEU A 265 -15.27 16.27 4.13
C LEU A 265 -15.20 17.54 3.27
N LEU A 266 -15.30 17.41 1.95
CA LEU A 266 -15.28 18.55 1.03
C LEU A 266 -16.51 19.44 1.20
N GLU A 267 -17.69 18.87 1.43
CA GLU A 267 -18.90 19.65 1.78
C GLU A 267 -18.68 20.49 3.05
N VAL A 268 -18.14 19.87 4.11
CA VAL A 268 -17.84 20.55 5.37
C VAL A 268 -16.77 21.63 5.16
N LEU A 269 -15.72 21.32 4.40
CA LEU A 269 -14.67 22.27 4.05
C LEU A 269 -15.26 23.49 3.34
N HIS A 270 -16.08 23.29 2.31
CA HIS A 270 -16.72 24.37 1.57
C HIS A 270 -17.65 25.22 2.43
N ALA A 271 -18.38 24.59 3.36
CA ALA A 271 -19.24 25.30 4.30
C ALA A 271 -18.44 26.17 5.30
N ARG A 272 -17.22 25.74 5.67
CA ARG A 272 -16.35 26.45 6.62
C ARG A 272 -15.44 27.49 5.98
N LEU A 273 -15.11 27.36 4.70
CA LEU A 273 -14.23 28.29 3.97
C LEU A 273 -14.64 29.78 4.07
N PRO A 274 -15.93 30.16 4.02
CA PRO A 274 -16.31 31.57 4.19
C PRO A 274 -15.96 32.12 5.58
N GLN A 275 -16.06 31.27 6.61
CA GLN A 275 -15.98 31.66 8.03
C GLN A 275 -14.56 31.57 8.60
N SER A 276 -13.69 30.75 8.01
CA SER A 276 -12.30 30.59 8.44
C SER A 276 -11.31 31.05 7.37
N GLN A 277 -10.17 31.60 7.80
CA GLN A 277 -9.03 31.86 6.90
C GLN A 277 -8.14 30.63 6.73
N ILE A 278 -8.03 29.79 7.77
CA ILE A 278 -7.13 28.63 7.81
C ILE A 278 -7.94 27.40 8.19
N ILE A 279 -7.97 26.42 7.30
CA ILE A 279 -8.57 25.11 7.53
C ILE A 279 -7.47 24.06 7.48
N ILE A 280 -7.46 23.14 8.44
CA ILE A 280 -6.51 22.03 8.49
C ILE A 280 -7.28 20.72 8.38
N VAL A 281 -6.77 19.81 7.57
CA VAL A 281 -7.38 18.51 7.27
C VAL A 281 -6.38 17.40 7.64
N PRO A 282 -6.35 16.98 8.92
CA PRO A 282 -5.57 15.84 9.37
C PRO A 282 -6.34 14.54 9.08
N TRP A 283 -6.08 13.93 7.92
CA TRP A 283 -6.86 12.82 7.41
C TRP A 283 -5.97 11.66 6.95
N GLY A 284 -6.52 10.44 6.87
CA GLY A 284 -5.79 9.26 6.40
C GLY A 284 -5.11 9.49 5.04
N ALA A 285 -3.84 9.09 4.92
CA ALA A 285 -3.02 9.45 3.76
C ALA A 285 -3.56 8.98 2.40
N LEU A 286 -4.32 7.88 2.35
CA LEU A 286 -4.96 7.39 1.12
C LEU A 286 -6.07 8.32 0.58
N HIS A 287 -6.61 9.22 1.40
CA HIS A 287 -7.63 10.18 0.98
C HIS A 287 -7.04 11.43 0.32
N MET A 288 -5.76 11.72 0.57
CA MET A 288 -5.11 12.97 0.15
C MET A 288 -5.15 13.24 -1.36
N PRO A 289 -4.97 12.25 -2.26
CA PRO A 289 -4.96 12.51 -3.70
C PRO A 289 -6.23 13.19 -4.18
N GLU A 290 -7.39 12.64 -3.84
CA GLU A 290 -8.69 13.18 -4.28
C GLU A 290 -8.94 14.55 -3.64
N ILE A 291 -8.68 14.72 -2.34
CA ILE A 291 -8.88 16.00 -1.65
C ILE A 291 -7.99 17.09 -2.29
N SER A 292 -6.72 16.76 -2.55
CA SER A 292 -5.75 17.64 -3.23
C SER A 292 -6.25 18.04 -4.62
N GLU A 293 -6.68 17.07 -5.43
CA GLU A 293 -7.23 17.33 -6.77
C GLU A 293 -8.42 18.30 -6.72
N LYS A 294 -9.34 18.11 -5.77
CA LYS A 294 -10.53 18.96 -5.61
C LYS A 294 -10.17 20.37 -5.13
N LEU A 295 -9.16 20.52 -4.27
CA LEU A 295 -8.63 21.84 -3.89
C LEU A 295 -8.02 22.57 -5.08
N LEU A 296 -7.16 21.90 -5.86
CA LEU A 296 -6.54 22.45 -7.06
C LEU A 296 -7.61 22.88 -8.08
N GLY A 297 -8.61 22.03 -8.32
CA GLY A 297 -9.77 22.35 -9.17
C GLY A 297 -10.62 23.51 -8.66
N SER A 298 -10.56 23.82 -7.36
CA SER A 298 -11.26 24.94 -6.71
C SER A 298 -10.43 26.24 -6.67
N GLY A 299 -9.32 26.29 -7.41
CA GLY A 299 -8.47 27.47 -7.53
C GLY A 299 -7.42 27.62 -6.44
N PHE A 300 -7.23 26.61 -5.58
CA PHE A 300 -6.08 26.59 -4.69
C PHE A 300 -4.81 26.17 -5.45
N ARG A 301 -3.65 26.59 -4.94
CA ARG A 301 -2.33 26.14 -5.39
C ARG A 301 -1.49 25.72 -4.19
N VAL A 302 -0.57 24.78 -4.40
CA VAL A 302 0.41 24.43 -3.38
C VAL A 302 1.36 25.62 -3.17
N GLU A 303 1.40 26.13 -1.94
CA GLU A 303 2.30 27.20 -1.49
C GLU A 303 3.61 26.62 -0.95
N SER A 304 3.53 25.54 -0.17
CA SER A 304 4.69 24.90 0.44
C SER A 304 4.38 23.46 0.84
N THR A 305 5.44 22.67 1.06
CA THR A 305 5.37 21.31 1.57
C THR A 305 6.34 21.11 2.73
N GLU A 306 5.97 20.28 3.69
CA GLU A 306 6.80 19.94 4.84
C GLU A 306 6.80 18.43 5.07
N ASP A 307 7.99 17.83 5.22
CA ASP A 307 8.15 16.40 5.42
C ASP A 307 8.23 16.09 6.93
N HIS A 308 7.37 15.20 7.41
CA HIS A 308 7.38 14.70 8.78
C HIS A 308 7.62 13.19 8.79
N VAL A 309 8.59 12.72 9.59
CA VAL A 309 8.84 11.28 9.72
C VAL A 309 7.82 10.67 10.69
N ALA A 310 6.91 9.86 10.17
CA ALA A 310 5.89 9.19 10.98
C ALA A 310 6.45 7.97 11.73
N ILE A 311 7.34 7.20 11.11
CA ILE A 311 8.00 6.03 11.73
C ILE A 311 9.43 5.97 11.23
N ARG A 312 10.43 5.98 12.12
CA ARG A 312 11.83 5.75 11.71
C ARG A 312 12.13 4.27 11.63
N PHE A 313 12.91 3.85 10.64
CA PHE A 313 13.33 2.45 10.59
C PHE A 313 14.36 2.12 11.67
N SER A 314 15.16 3.10 12.12
CA SER A 314 16.09 2.90 13.22
C SER A 314 15.40 2.60 14.56
N SER A 315 14.20 3.15 14.80
CA SER A 315 13.46 2.90 16.05
C SER A 315 12.87 1.48 16.10
N LEU A 316 12.66 0.84 14.95
CA LEU A 316 12.18 -0.55 14.86
C LEU A 316 13.20 -1.59 15.34
N PHE A 317 14.50 -1.27 15.24
CA PHE A 317 15.60 -2.18 15.60
C PHE A 317 16.31 -1.79 16.91
N ALA A 318 15.87 -0.73 17.59
CA ALA A 318 16.43 -0.34 18.86
C ALA A 318 16.05 -1.36 19.96
N PRO A 319 16.99 -1.76 20.84
CA PRO A 319 16.67 -2.58 22.00
C PRO A 319 15.69 -1.82 22.90
N ARG A 320 14.62 -2.49 23.32
CA ARG A 320 13.55 -1.96 24.17
C ARG A 320 13.79 -2.27 25.63
#